data_AF-A0A662AAB8-F1
#
_entry.id   AF-A0A662AAB8-F1
#
_cell.length_a   1.000
_cell.length_b   1.000
_cell.length_c   1.000
_cell.angle_alpha   90.00
_cell.angle_beta   90.00
_cell.angle_gamma   90.00
#
_symmetry.space_group_name_H-M   'P 1'
#
loop_
_entity.id
_entity.type
_entity.pdbx_description
1 polymer ?
#
loop_
_entity_poly.entity_id
_entity_poly.type
_entity_poly.pdbx_seq_one_letter_code
_entity_poly.pdbx_strand_id
1 'polypeptide(L)'
;GFATACNQALSVSKSKYALLLNPDTVVAEDTFISCIKFMDDHLEAGALGVKMINGKGEFLPESKRSLPTPLISFYKIFGLSALFPKSKTFGKYQLRYIDKNEIAEIEVLSGAYMFLRMETLQKTGLLDEDFFMYGEDIDLSYRIIKSGYKNYYFPETTIIHYKGESTKKGSLNYVRIFYQAMSIFAKKHYSDKNLKWFLFFIHLAIYLRAGISILKRLSRKILLPLLDFTLIFFSFRYIIPLWGNYKFGSPGYYSSEIINLFIPAYILIWLFFVLLNGGYQKYINSKKLFRSIIYGSIAILIIYSLLPEHYRFSRAIILIGTVTTFVILYLSRIITSLFKINILDFMGRKQQKTVVIYEADNHDDKLSDFFENKFNIIGYLSKKTNTKVNYLGNFSRLPEIIDFYKISRVIYVLGDISTTEIINSMLTVSKKNIAFKIVLPAKSITDNNFLIIDVGEHAEINSKLNKSTDNKLRKKIFTIFKFFKKIV
;
A
#
# COMPACT_ATOMS: atom_id res chain seq x y z
N GLY A 1 -22.84 9.87 -7.45
CA GLY A 1 -21.64 9.00 -7.28
C GLY A 1 -20.90 8.91 -8.60
N PHE A 2 -20.10 7.86 -8.81
CA PHE A 2 -19.44 7.63 -10.12
C PHE A 2 -20.49 7.45 -11.24
N ALA A 3 -21.51 6.61 -11.00
CA ALA A 3 -22.61 6.35 -11.95
C ALA A 3 -23.30 7.64 -12.42
N THR A 4 -23.81 8.47 -11.50
CA THR A 4 -24.45 9.75 -11.82
C THR A 4 -23.57 10.67 -12.68
N ALA A 5 -22.27 10.76 -12.39
CA ALA A 5 -21.37 11.63 -13.15
C ALA A 5 -21.15 11.09 -14.58
N CYS A 6 -20.94 9.77 -14.73
CA CYS A 6 -20.80 9.15 -16.04
C CYS A 6 -22.10 9.22 -16.86
N ASN A 7 -23.26 9.05 -16.24
CA ASN A 7 -24.56 9.10 -16.92
C ASN A 7 -24.85 10.46 -17.57
N GLN A 8 -24.37 11.56 -16.99
CA GLN A 8 -24.49 12.89 -17.60
C GLN A 8 -23.81 12.93 -18.97
N ALA A 9 -22.59 12.39 -19.09
CA ALA A 9 -21.86 12.33 -20.36
C ALA A 9 -22.47 11.29 -21.32
N LEU A 10 -22.89 10.12 -20.83
CA LEU A 10 -23.48 9.07 -21.66
C LEU A 10 -24.82 9.50 -22.27
N SER A 11 -25.64 10.25 -21.54
CA SER A 11 -26.97 10.67 -21.99
C SER A 11 -26.95 11.63 -23.18
N VAL A 12 -25.90 12.43 -23.32
CA VAL A 12 -25.74 13.41 -24.41
C VAL A 12 -24.85 12.89 -25.55
N SER A 13 -24.24 11.71 -25.38
CA SER A 13 -23.32 11.14 -26.36
C SER A 13 -24.05 10.64 -27.61
N LYS A 14 -23.49 10.96 -28.79
CA LYS A 14 -23.96 10.47 -30.10
C LYS A 14 -22.97 9.49 -30.76
N SER A 15 -21.91 9.09 -30.03
CA SER A 15 -20.85 8.23 -30.55
C SER A 15 -21.32 6.78 -30.69
N LYS A 16 -20.65 5.97 -31.52
CA LYS A 16 -20.91 4.51 -31.62
C LYS A 16 -20.47 3.76 -30.35
N TYR A 17 -19.39 4.24 -29.74
CA TYR A 17 -18.78 3.70 -28.52
C TYR A 17 -18.66 4.78 -27.46
N ALA A 18 -18.69 4.37 -26.19
CA ALA A 18 -18.37 5.20 -25.04
C ALA A 18 -17.28 4.54 -24.20
N LEU A 19 -16.42 5.33 -23.56
CA LEU A 19 -15.40 4.82 -22.65
C LEU A 19 -15.63 5.39 -21.25
N LEU A 20 -15.83 4.50 -20.28
CA LEU A 20 -15.67 4.85 -18.87
C LEU A 20 -14.19 4.71 -18.53
N LEU A 21 -13.53 5.83 -18.23
CA LEU A 21 -12.12 5.88 -17.90
C LEU A 21 -11.92 6.57 -16.56
N ASN A 22 -11.21 5.91 -15.66
CA ASN A 22 -10.83 6.53 -14.41
C ASN A 22 -9.78 7.65 -14.64
N PRO A 23 -9.84 8.75 -13.87
CA PRO A 23 -8.89 9.87 -14.00
C PRO A 23 -7.46 9.51 -13.55
N ASP A 24 -7.29 8.42 -12.80
CA ASP A 24 -6.00 7.91 -12.35
C ASP A 24 -5.45 6.79 -13.25
N THR A 25 -5.58 6.98 -14.57
CA THR A 25 -5.11 6.05 -15.60
C THR A 25 -4.22 6.71 -16.65
N VAL A 26 -3.40 5.90 -17.32
CA VAL A 26 -2.60 6.29 -18.49
C VAL A 26 -2.76 5.22 -19.56
N VAL A 27 -3.15 5.65 -20.77
CA VAL A 27 -3.46 4.77 -21.91
C VAL A 27 -2.34 4.82 -22.95
N ALA A 28 -2.10 3.70 -23.63
CA ALA A 28 -1.18 3.67 -24.77
C ALA A 28 -1.78 4.41 -25.98
N GLU A 29 -0.92 4.86 -26.89
CA GLU A 29 -1.30 5.66 -28.06
C GLU A 29 -2.31 4.92 -28.97
N ASP A 30 -2.16 3.61 -29.10
CA ASP A 30 -2.95 2.75 -29.98
C ASP A 30 -4.16 2.10 -29.28
N THR A 31 -4.31 2.30 -27.96
CA THR A 31 -5.33 1.63 -27.13
C THR A 31 -6.72 1.72 -27.75
N PHE A 32 -7.15 2.91 -28.16
CA PHE A 32 -8.50 3.11 -28.67
C PHE A 32 -8.72 2.51 -30.06
N ILE A 33 -7.71 2.57 -30.94
CA ILE A 33 -7.79 2.00 -32.29
C ILE A 33 -7.95 0.48 -32.18
N SER A 34 -7.12 -0.17 -31.35
CA SER A 34 -7.18 -1.62 -31.12
C SER A 34 -8.50 -2.04 -30.48
N CYS A 35 -9.04 -1.26 -29.54
CA CYS A 35 -10.35 -1.52 -28.94
C CYS A 35 -11.51 -1.36 -29.94
N ILE A 36 -11.49 -0.33 -30.78
CA ILE A 36 -12.51 -0.11 -31.82
C ILE A 36 -12.50 -1.27 -32.81
N LYS A 37 -11.32 -1.64 -33.32
CA LYS A 37 -11.15 -2.76 -34.24
C LYS A 37 -11.73 -4.06 -33.65
N PHE A 38 -11.36 -4.40 -32.41
CA PHE A 38 -11.88 -5.60 -31.75
C PHE A 38 -13.41 -5.57 -31.65
N MET A 39 -13.99 -4.43 -31.28
CA MET A 39 -15.45 -4.29 -31.15
C MET A 39 -16.16 -4.29 -32.52
N ASP A 40 -15.53 -3.81 -33.58
CA ASP A 40 -16.10 -3.89 -34.93
C ASP A 40 -16.09 -5.33 -35.47
N ASP A 41 -15.04 -6.09 -35.18
CA ASP A 41 -14.88 -7.50 -35.59
C ASP A 41 -15.77 -8.46 -34.76
N HIS A 42 -16.25 -8.04 -33.58
CA HIS A 42 -17.07 -8.85 -32.66
C HIS A 42 -18.39 -8.13 -32.32
N LEU A 43 -19.41 -8.32 -33.16
CA LEU A 43 -20.70 -7.62 -33.01
C LEU A 43 -21.46 -8.00 -31.72
N GLU A 44 -21.23 -9.22 -31.20
CA GLU A 44 -21.78 -9.69 -29.93
C GLU A 44 -21.07 -9.08 -28.71
N ALA A 45 -19.90 -8.44 -28.88
CA ALA A 45 -19.23 -7.71 -27.82
C ALA A 45 -20.03 -6.46 -27.47
N GLY A 46 -20.62 -6.45 -26.26
CA GLY A 46 -21.31 -5.30 -25.71
C GLY A 46 -20.38 -4.38 -24.92
N ALA A 47 -19.34 -4.95 -24.31
CA ALA A 47 -18.31 -4.20 -23.62
C ALA A 47 -16.94 -4.89 -23.63
N LEU A 48 -15.90 -4.07 -23.49
CA LEU A 48 -14.50 -4.46 -23.54
C LEU A 48 -13.73 -3.82 -22.38
N GLY A 49 -13.05 -4.66 -21.61
CA GLY A 49 -12.01 -4.25 -20.65
C GLY A 49 -10.64 -4.59 -21.19
N VAL A 50 -9.60 -3.94 -20.65
CA VAL A 50 -8.21 -4.13 -21.10
C VAL A 50 -7.32 -4.62 -19.98
N LYS A 51 -6.10 -5.07 -20.33
CA LYS A 51 -5.07 -5.39 -19.35
C LYS A 51 -4.65 -4.15 -18.60
N MET A 52 -4.76 -4.18 -17.27
CA MET A 52 -4.29 -3.10 -16.42
C MET A 52 -3.04 -3.52 -15.64
N ILE A 53 -2.10 -2.60 -15.50
CA ILE A 53 -0.98 -2.69 -14.57
C ILE A 53 -1.07 -1.59 -13.51
N ASN A 54 -0.54 -1.87 -12.32
CA ASN A 54 -0.36 -0.82 -11.33
C ASN A 54 0.83 0.05 -11.68
N GLY A 55 1.03 1.09 -10.88
CA GLY A 55 2.18 1.96 -11.05
C GLY A 55 3.56 1.30 -10.85
N LYS A 56 3.63 0.05 -10.37
CA LYS A 56 4.87 -0.75 -10.29
C LYS A 56 5.07 -1.68 -11.50
N GLY A 57 4.23 -1.58 -12.52
CA GLY A 57 4.25 -2.50 -13.66
C GLY A 57 3.66 -3.88 -13.35
N GLU A 58 3.09 -4.09 -12.16
CA GLU A 58 2.49 -5.37 -11.78
C GLU A 58 1.07 -5.48 -12.34
N PHE A 59 0.74 -6.63 -12.91
CA PHE A 59 -0.60 -6.92 -13.41
C PHE A 59 -1.67 -6.76 -12.31
N LEU A 60 -2.77 -6.11 -12.66
CA LEU A 60 -3.95 -5.95 -11.81
C LEU A 60 -4.97 -7.05 -12.08
N PRO A 61 -5.18 -8.01 -11.16
CA PRO A 61 -6.13 -9.09 -11.37
C PRO A 61 -7.59 -8.64 -11.44
N GLU A 62 -7.91 -7.40 -11.04
CA GLU A 62 -9.25 -6.81 -11.27
C GLU A 62 -9.55 -6.50 -12.74
N SER A 63 -8.56 -6.59 -13.63
CA SER A 63 -8.80 -6.46 -15.09
C SER A 63 -9.80 -7.49 -15.62
N LYS A 64 -9.99 -8.60 -14.88
CA LYS A 64 -10.93 -9.66 -15.22
C LYS A 64 -11.56 -10.25 -13.96
N ARG A 65 -12.90 -10.26 -13.90
CA ARG A 65 -13.63 -10.76 -12.74
C ARG A 65 -14.79 -11.66 -13.16
N SER A 66 -15.14 -12.55 -12.25
CA SER A 66 -16.40 -13.29 -12.30
C SER A 66 -17.48 -12.49 -11.54
N LEU A 67 -18.75 -12.86 -11.72
CA LEU A 67 -19.82 -12.38 -10.86
C LEU A 67 -19.57 -12.80 -9.41
N PRO A 68 -19.88 -11.94 -8.43
CA PRO A 68 -19.70 -12.24 -7.02
C PRO A 68 -20.84 -13.13 -6.51
N THR A 69 -20.90 -14.40 -6.91
CA THR A 69 -21.88 -15.35 -6.32
C THR A 69 -21.55 -15.63 -4.85
N PRO A 70 -22.49 -16.17 -4.04
CA PRO A 70 -22.23 -16.49 -2.63
C PRO A 70 -20.98 -17.37 -2.44
N LEU A 71 -20.84 -18.41 -3.27
CA LEU A 71 -19.72 -19.36 -3.20
C LEU A 71 -18.39 -18.72 -3.63
N ILE A 72 -18.40 -17.92 -4.70
CA ILE A 72 -17.20 -17.20 -5.16
C ILE A 72 -16.74 -16.17 -4.12
N SER A 73 -17.70 -15.45 -3.53
CA SER A 73 -17.46 -14.50 -2.45
C SER A 73 -16.86 -15.22 -1.24
N PHE A 74 -17.40 -16.37 -0.84
CA PHE A 74 -16.85 -17.21 0.21
C PHE A 74 -15.37 -17.56 -0.04
N TYR A 75 -15.02 -18.07 -1.23
CA TYR A 75 -13.62 -18.38 -1.57
C TYR A 75 -12.68 -17.17 -1.47
N LYS A 76 -13.18 -16.00 -1.86
CA LYS A 76 -12.41 -14.75 -1.76
C LYS A 76 -12.19 -14.31 -0.32
N ILE A 77 -13.23 -14.43 0.51
CA ILE A 77 -13.26 -14.01 1.92
C ILE A 77 -12.33 -14.87 2.77
N PHE A 78 -12.42 -16.19 2.62
CA PHE A 78 -11.62 -17.15 3.40
C PHE A 78 -10.20 -17.35 2.85
N GLY A 79 -9.79 -16.56 1.85
CA GLY A 79 -8.44 -16.59 1.30
C GLY A 79 -8.14 -17.77 0.38
N LEU A 80 -9.11 -18.63 0.09
CA LEU A 80 -8.96 -19.77 -0.82
C LEU A 80 -8.56 -19.31 -2.23
N SER A 81 -9.08 -18.16 -2.71
CA SER A 81 -8.64 -17.57 -3.99
C SER A 81 -7.18 -17.10 -3.99
N ALA A 82 -6.61 -16.82 -2.82
CA ALA A 82 -5.21 -16.43 -2.69
C ALA A 82 -4.29 -17.65 -2.55
N LEU A 83 -4.76 -18.70 -1.87
CA LEU A 83 -4.04 -19.98 -1.71
C LEU A 83 -4.00 -20.79 -3.01
N PHE A 84 -5.11 -20.81 -3.76
CA PHE A 84 -5.26 -21.59 -4.98
C PHE A 84 -5.64 -20.70 -6.19
N PRO A 85 -4.78 -19.74 -6.58
CA PRO A 85 -5.13 -18.75 -7.59
C PRO A 85 -5.37 -19.34 -8.98
N LYS A 86 -4.68 -20.44 -9.34
CA LYS A 86 -4.84 -21.09 -10.65
C LYS A 86 -5.99 -22.11 -10.71
N SER A 87 -6.71 -22.31 -9.62
CA SER A 87 -7.87 -23.22 -9.60
C SER A 87 -9.06 -22.59 -10.32
N LYS A 88 -9.71 -23.33 -11.22
CA LYS A 88 -10.99 -22.93 -11.85
C LYS A 88 -12.11 -22.77 -10.83
N THR A 89 -12.00 -23.41 -9.67
CA THR A 89 -12.96 -23.32 -8.56
C THR A 89 -12.63 -22.14 -7.64
N PHE A 90 -11.43 -22.13 -7.04
CA PHE A 90 -11.09 -21.17 -6.00
C PHE A 90 -10.59 -19.82 -6.56
N GLY A 91 -9.96 -19.81 -7.73
CA GLY A 91 -9.42 -18.61 -8.40
C GLY A 91 -10.46 -17.80 -9.18
N LYS A 92 -11.74 -18.18 -9.11
CA LYS A 92 -12.81 -17.68 -9.99
C LYS A 92 -13.08 -16.18 -9.87
N TYR A 93 -13.05 -15.61 -8.66
CA TYR A 93 -13.36 -14.18 -8.44
C TYR A 93 -12.54 -13.21 -9.32
N GLN A 94 -11.27 -13.53 -9.57
CA GLN A 94 -10.35 -12.73 -10.40
C GLN A 94 -9.90 -13.47 -11.67
N LEU A 95 -10.59 -14.56 -12.00
CA LEU A 95 -10.30 -15.41 -13.16
C LEU A 95 -8.81 -15.71 -13.34
N ARG A 96 -8.12 -15.97 -12.22
CA ARG A 96 -6.64 -16.08 -12.16
C ARG A 96 -6.10 -17.35 -12.83
N TYR A 97 -6.98 -18.25 -13.25
CA TYR A 97 -6.67 -19.43 -14.04
C TYR A 97 -6.60 -19.15 -15.55
N ILE A 98 -7.18 -18.05 -16.03
CA ILE A 98 -7.02 -17.56 -17.41
C ILE A 98 -5.67 -16.86 -17.48
N ASP A 99 -4.92 -16.95 -18.58
CA ASP A 99 -3.66 -16.21 -18.69
C ASP A 99 -3.93 -14.69 -18.74
N LYS A 100 -2.96 -13.87 -18.31
CA LYS A 100 -3.11 -12.40 -18.34
C LYS A 100 -2.95 -11.83 -19.75
N ASN A 101 -2.42 -12.59 -20.69
CA ASN A 101 -2.18 -12.21 -22.08
C ASN A 101 -3.14 -12.90 -23.06
N GLU A 102 -4.14 -13.62 -22.56
CA GLU A 102 -5.15 -14.31 -23.36
C GLU A 102 -6.44 -13.49 -23.43
N ILE A 103 -6.99 -13.32 -24.63
CA ILE A 103 -8.33 -12.74 -24.84
C ILE A 103 -9.35 -13.70 -24.24
N ALA A 104 -10.30 -13.18 -23.46
CA ALA A 104 -11.32 -14.04 -22.84
C ALA A 104 -12.65 -13.33 -22.70
N GLU A 105 -13.73 -14.09 -22.92
CA GLU A 105 -15.07 -13.71 -22.44
C GLU A 105 -15.07 -13.78 -20.89
N ILE A 106 -15.52 -12.71 -20.24
CA ILE A 106 -15.53 -12.59 -18.78
C ILE A 106 -16.87 -12.06 -18.30
N GLU A 107 -17.18 -12.23 -17.01
CA GLU A 107 -18.51 -11.84 -16.53
C GLU A 107 -18.58 -10.38 -16.08
N VAL A 108 -17.46 -9.83 -15.56
CA VAL A 108 -17.42 -8.51 -14.94
C VAL A 108 -16.16 -7.75 -15.36
N LEU A 109 -16.37 -6.58 -15.96
CA LEU A 109 -15.32 -5.61 -16.26
C LEU A 109 -15.01 -4.72 -15.04
N SER A 110 -13.91 -3.98 -15.07
CA SER A 110 -13.60 -3.00 -14.05
C SER A 110 -14.03 -1.62 -14.52
N GLY A 111 -14.75 -0.86 -13.68
CA GLY A 111 -15.11 0.54 -13.96
C GLY A 111 -13.92 1.48 -14.19
N ALA A 112 -12.69 1.04 -13.92
CA ALA A 112 -11.47 1.79 -14.26
C ALA A 112 -11.24 1.94 -15.76
N TYR A 113 -11.69 0.96 -16.54
CA TYR A 113 -11.71 0.99 -18.01
C TYR A 113 -12.83 0.08 -18.50
N MET A 114 -13.92 0.68 -18.99
CA MET A 114 -15.02 -0.03 -19.66
C MET A 114 -15.34 0.64 -20.98
N PHE A 115 -14.93 0.02 -22.08
CA PHE A 115 -15.26 0.46 -23.43
C PHE A 115 -16.57 -0.20 -23.86
N LEU A 116 -17.59 0.59 -24.14
CA LEU A 116 -18.99 0.19 -24.24
C LEU A 116 -19.53 0.48 -25.64
N ARG A 117 -20.29 -0.47 -26.19
CA ARG A 117 -21.11 -0.21 -27.39
C ARG A 117 -22.38 0.54 -26.98
N MET A 118 -22.67 1.68 -27.63
CA MET A 118 -23.84 2.48 -27.28
C MET A 118 -25.17 1.74 -27.53
N GLU A 119 -25.25 0.90 -28.55
CA GLU A 119 -26.40 0.03 -28.80
C GLU A 119 -26.67 -0.93 -27.63
N THR A 120 -25.63 -1.45 -27.00
CA THR A 120 -25.76 -2.29 -25.81
C THR A 120 -26.32 -1.49 -24.63
N LEU A 121 -25.92 -0.22 -24.47
CA LEU A 121 -26.49 0.66 -23.43
C LEU A 121 -27.97 1.01 -23.68
N GLN A 122 -28.40 1.09 -24.94
CA GLN A 122 -29.83 1.28 -25.26
C GLN A 122 -30.69 0.11 -24.80
N LYS A 123 -30.16 -1.13 -24.86
CA LYS A 123 -30.87 -2.34 -24.40
C LYS A 123 -30.76 -2.56 -22.89
N THR A 124 -29.63 -2.20 -22.29
CA THR A 124 -29.36 -2.49 -20.87
C THR A 124 -29.77 -1.36 -19.93
N GLY A 125 -29.84 -0.13 -20.43
CA GLY A 125 -29.86 1.09 -19.61
C GLY A 125 -28.45 1.54 -19.21
N LEU A 126 -28.32 2.78 -18.73
CA LEU A 126 -27.04 3.35 -18.31
C LEU A 126 -26.53 2.76 -16.98
N LEU A 127 -25.57 3.41 -16.30
CA LEU A 127 -25.15 2.97 -14.97
C LEU A 127 -26.29 3.19 -13.96
N ASP A 128 -26.43 2.24 -13.05
CA ASP A 128 -27.46 2.29 -12.03
C ASP A 128 -27.03 3.22 -10.88
N GLU A 129 -27.78 4.29 -10.66
CA GLU A 129 -27.41 5.37 -9.73
C GLU A 129 -27.65 5.01 -8.26
N ASP A 130 -28.35 3.92 -7.96
CA ASP A 130 -28.45 3.41 -6.57
C ASP A 130 -27.05 3.00 -6.05
N PHE A 131 -26.14 2.66 -6.95
CA PHE A 131 -24.75 2.39 -6.62
C PHE A 131 -23.95 3.70 -6.53
N PHE A 132 -23.68 4.12 -5.30
CA PHE A 132 -22.79 5.27 -5.07
C PHE A 132 -21.37 5.02 -5.62
N MET A 133 -20.82 3.81 -5.38
CA MET A 133 -19.48 3.35 -5.82
C MET A 133 -19.29 1.82 -5.64
N TYR A 134 -18.44 1.19 -6.47
CA TYR A 134 -17.97 -0.21 -6.43
C TYR A 134 -18.97 -1.33 -6.79
N GLY A 135 -20.15 -1.00 -7.32
CA GLY A 135 -21.12 -2.00 -7.76
C GLY A 135 -21.76 -1.70 -9.10
N GLU A 136 -21.70 -0.45 -9.55
CA GLU A 136 -22.21 0.03 -10.82
C GLU A 136 -21.58 -0.69 -12.02
N ASP A 137 -20.28 -1.02 -11.94
CA ASP A 137 -19.56 -1.75 -12.98
C ASP A 137 -19.95 -3.23 -13.03
N ILE A 138 -20.16 -3.85 -11.86
CA ILE A 138 -20.64 -5.23 -11.72
C ILE A 138 -22.08 -5.35 -12.22
N ASP A 139 -22.94 -4.42 -11.83
CA ASP A 139 -24.34 -4.35 -12.25
C ASP A 139 -24.47 -4.20 -13.77
N LEU A 140 -23.79 -3.21 -14.35
CA LEU A 140 -23.83 -2.99 -15.80
C LEU A 140 -23.29 -4.20 -16.56
N SER A 141 -22.14 -4.77 -16.12
CA SER A 141 -21.58 -5.97 -16.76
C SER A 141 -22.57 -7.14 -16.75
N TYR A 142 -23.32 -7.31 -15.65
CA TYR A 142 -24.33 -8.37 -15.56
C TYR A 142 -25.54 -8.11 -16.46
N ARG A 143 -26.03 -6.86 -16.52
CA ARG A 143 -27.13 -6.47 -17.43
C ARG A 143 -26.75 -6.64 -18.89
N ILE A 144 -25.51 -6.36 -19.27
CA ILE A 144 -24.98 -6.63 -20.62
C ILE A 144 -25.15 -8.10 -20.99
N ILE A 145 -24.71 -9.01 -20.12
CA ILE A 145 -24.85 -10.46 -20.32
C ILE A 145 -26.32 -10.87 -20.42
N LYS A 146 -27.17 -10.36 -19.52
CA LYS A 146 -28.62 -10.62 -19.52
C LYS A 146 -29.32 -10.16 -20.81
N SER A 147 -28.78 -9.14 -21.48
CA SER A 147 -29.32 -8.61 -22.74
C SER A 147 -28.83 -9.37 -23.99
N GLY A 148 -28.05 -10.45 -23.83
CA GLY A 148 -27.55 -11.30 -24.91
C GLY A 148 -26.21 -10.86 -25.50
N TYR A 149 -25.57 -9.82 -24.96
CA TYR A 149 -24.21 -9.41 -25.35
C TYR A 149 -23.16 -10.04 -24.44
N LYS A 150 -21.90 -9.93 -24.86
CA LYS A 150 -20.74 -10.43 -24.13
C LYS A 150 -19.86 -9.31 -23.59
N ASN A 151 -19.20 -9.57 -22.46
CA ASN A 151 -18.09 -8.76 -21.98
C ASN A 151 -16.77 -9.46 -22.30
N TYR A 152 -15.80 -8.72 -22.82
CA TYR A 152 -14.49 -9.26 -23.20
C TYR A 152 -13.36 -8.61 -22.42
N TYR A 153 -12.34 -9.41 -22.09
CA TYR A 153 -11.02 -8.98 -21.64
C TYR A 153 -10.06 -9.02 -22.82
N PHE A 154 -9.43 -7.87 -23.12
CA PHE A 154 -8.56 -7.69 -24.27
C PHE A 154 -7.15 -7.24 -23.84
N PRO A 155 -6.16 -8.15 -23.83
CA PRO A 155 -4.82 -7.87 -23.32
C PRO A 155 -3.82 -7.38 -24.35
N GLU A 156 -4.21 -7.23 -25.62
CA GLU A 156 -3.30 -6.74 -26.68
C GLU A 156 -2.93 -5.26 -26.50
N THR A 157 -3.77 -4.50 -25.79
CA THR A 157 -3.39 -3.19 -25.26
C THR A 157 -3.35 -3.22 -23.73
N THR A 158 -2.50 -2.39 -23.14
CA THR A 158 -2.30 -2.31 -21.69
C THR A 158 -2.39 -0.86 -21.24
N ILE A 159 -3.03 -0.63 -20.08
CA ILE A 159 -3.08 0.70 -19.45
C ILE A 159 -2.43 0.66 -18.06
N ILE A 160 -1.94 1.79 -17.60
CA ILE A 160 -1.55 2.00 -16.20
C ILE A 160 -2.79 2.48 -15.45
N HIS A 161 -3.06 1.89 -14.30
CA HIS A 161 -4.07 2.36 -13.35
C HIS A 161 -3.42 2.51 -11.98
N TYR A 162 -3.37 3.73 -11.44
CA TYR A 162 -2.73 4.07 -10.16
C TYR A 162 -3.57 3.62 -8.96
N LYS A 163 -3.89 2.34 -8.93
CA LYS A 163 -4.73 1.68 -7.94
C LYS A 163 -4.31 2.02 -6.51
N GLY A 164 -5.23 2.65 -5.77
CA GLY A 164 -5.13 2.85 -4.31
C GLY A 164 -4.94 4.28 -3.83
N GLU A 165 -4.78 5.24 -4.74
CA GLU A 165 -4.67 6.67 -4.40
C GLU A 165 -6.04 7.29 -4.12
N SER A 166 -7.04 6.99 -4.94
CA SER A 166 -8.43 7.46 -4.77
C SER A 166 -9.15 6.80 -3.58
N THR A 167 -8.75 5.59 -3.16
CA THR A 167 -9.29 4.96 -1.96
C THR A 167 -8.31 4.00 -1.26
N LYS A 168 -8.04 4.28 0.02
CA LYS A 168 -7.27 3.38 0.90
C LYS A 168 -8.05 2.08 1.13
N LYS A 169 -7.79 1.05 0.31
CA LYS A 169 -8.34 -0.30 0.47
C LYS A 169 -8.08 -0.78 1.90
N GLY A 170 -9.16 -1.02 2.65
CA GLY A 170 -9.10 -1.45 4.06
C GLY A 170 -9.49 -0.39 5.10
N SER A 171 -9.84 0.83 4.70
CA SER A 171 -10.59 1.73 5.59
C SER A 171 -11.96 1.12 5.88
N LEU A 172 -12.48 1.33 7.10
CA LEU A 172 -13.83 0.87 7.47
C LEU A 172 -14.91 1.46 6.55
N ASN A 173 -14.68 2.66 6.02
CA ASN A 173 -15.58 3.32 5.08
C ASN A 173 -15.60 2.61 3.72
N TYR A 174 -14.43 2.30 3.14
CA TYR A 174 -14.34 1.51 1.90
C TYR A 174 -15.08 0.18 2.03
N VAL A 175 -14.83 -0.52 3.14
CA VAL A 175 -15.49 -1.78 3.49
C VAL A 175 -17.00 -1.56 3.46
N ARG A 176 -17.52 -0.61 4.24
CA ARG A 176 -18.96 -0.31 4.30
C ARG A 176 -19.59 -0.02 2.93
N ILE A 177 -19.00 0.87 2.12
CA ILE A 177 -19.53 1.25 0.79
C ILE A 177 -19.56 0.04 -0.14
N PHE A 178 -18.47 -0.73 -0.18
CA PHE A 178 -18.41 -1.95 -0.99
C PHE A 178 -19.51 -2.95 -0.60
N TYR A 179 -19.78 -3.12 0.69
CA TYR A 179 -20.84 -4.02 1.16
C TYR A 179 -22.25 -3.50 0.86
N GLN A 180 -22.47 -2.18 0.95
CA GLN A 180 -23.72 -1.58 0.53
C GLN A 180 -23.97 -1.85 -0.96
N ALA A 181 -22.95 -1.64 -1.81
CA ALA A 181 -23.02 -1.95 -3.23
C ALA A 181 -23.36 -3.44 -3.47
N MET A 182 -22.67 -4.36 -2.80
CA MET A 182 -22.96 -5.79 -2.94
C MET A 182 -24.37 -6.17 -2.45
N SER A 183 -24.86 -5.52 -1.40
CA SER A 183 -26.24 -5.72 -0.95
C SER A 183 -27.27 -5.23 -1.96
N ILE A 184 -27.03 -4.10 -2.63
CA ILE A 184 -27.90 -3.59 -3.69
C ILE A 184 -27.91 -4.57 -4.86
N PHE A 185 -26.73 -4.98 -5.32
CA PHE A 185 -26.58 -5.96 -6.40
C PHE A 185 -27.34 -7.26 -6.11
N ALA A 186 -27.18 -7.83 -4.91
CA ALA A 186 -27.84 -9.09 -4.56
C ALA A 186 -29.36 -8.94 -4.49
N LYS A 187 -29.89 -7.82 -3.99
CA LYS A 187 -31.33 -7.56 -3.95
C LYS A 187 -31.93 -7.43 -5.35
N LYS A 188 -31.19 -6.87 -6.30
CA LYS A 188 -31.64 -6.69 -7.69
C LYS A 188 -31.58 -7.98 -8.51
N HIS A 189 -30.58 -8.82 -8.27
CA HIS A 189 -30.24 -9.91 -9.21
C HIS A 189 -30.38 -11.33 -8.68
N TYR A 190 -30.48 -11.54 -7.36
CA TYR A 190 -30.57 -12.88 -6.76
C TYR A 190 -31.94 -13.16 -6.14
N SER A 191 -32.37 -14.43 -6.19
CA SER A 191 -33.57 -14.89 -5.50
C SER A 191 -33.44 -14.81 -3.98
N ASP A 192 -34.57 -14.77 -3.26
CA ASP A 192 -34.61 -14.58 -1.80
C ASP A 192 -33.75 -15.58 -1.01
N LYS A 193 -33.72 -16.85 -1.44
CA LYS A 193 -32.89 -17.88 -0.81
C LYS A 193 -31.40 -17.59 -0.98
N ASN A 194 -31.00 -17.16 -2.19
CA ASN A 194 -29.61 -16.83 -2.50
C ASN A 194 -29.18 -15.52 -1.83
N LEU A 195 -30.11 -14.56 -1.71
CA LEU A 195 -29.88 -13.28 -1.04
C LEU A 195 -29.53 -13.47 0.45
N LYS A 196 -30.29 -14.29 1.19
CA LYS A 196 -30.03 -14.54 2.62
C LYS A 196 -28.62 -15.09 2.86
N TRP A 197 -28.22 -16.10 2.09
CA TRP A 197 -26.87 -16.68 2.21
C TRP A 197 -25.77 -15.72 1.76
N PHE A 198 -26.01 -14.97 0.67
CA PHE A 198 -25.07 -13.96 0.20
C PHE A 198 -24.78 -12.91 1.27
N LEU A 199 -25.85 -12.34 1.86
CA LEU A 199 -25.73 -11.37 2.93
C LEU A 199 -25.06 -11.96 4.15
N PHE A 200 -25.39 -13.19 4.56
CA PHE A 200 -24.74 -13.87 5.69
C PHE A 200 -23.21 -13.96 5.51
N PHE A 201 -22.73 -14.47 4.36
CA PHE A 201 -21.29 -14.59 4.11
C PHE A 201 -20.59 -13.23 4.02
N ILE A 202 -21.28 -12.22 3.48
CA ILE A 202 -20.80 -10.84 3.49
C ILE A 202 -20.59 -10.32 4.92
N HIS A 203 -21.58 -10.46 5.80
CA HIS A 203 -21.47 -9.99 7.18
C HIS A 203 -20.36 -10.74 7.92
N LEU A 204 -20.32 -12.06 7.77
CA LEU A 204 -19.25 -12.89 8.33
C LEU A 204 -17.87 -12.41 7.86
N ALA A 205 -17.71 -12.07 6.59
CA ALA A 205 -16.46 -11.52 6.05
C ALA A 205 -16.06 -10.19 6.67
N ILE A 206 -17.03 -9.30 6.90
CA ILE A 206 -16.80 -8.02 7.57
C ILE A 206 -16.22 -8.27 8.95
N TYR A 207 -16.91 -9.09 9.74
CA TYR A 207 -16.51 -9.37 11.12
C TYR A 207 -15.17 -10.10 11.20
N LEU A 208 -14.93 -11.08 10.32
CA LEU A 208 -13.64 -11.77 10.25
C LEU A 208 -12.51 -10.82 9.85
N ARG A 209 -12.70 -9.99 8.81
CA ARG A 209 -11.67 -9.04 8.36
C ARG A 209 -11.43 -7.94 9.37
N ALA A 210 -12.48 -7.46 10.04
CA ALA A 210 -12.38 -6.51 11.14
C ALA A 210 -11.61 -7.13 12.31
N GLY A 211 -11.96 -8.36 12.71
CA GLY A 211 -11.26 -9.15 13.72
C GLY A 211 -9.78 -9.33 13.39
N ILE A 212 -9.45 -9.81 12.20
CA ILE A 212 -8.05 -9.97 11.74
C ILE A 212 -7.31 -8.62 11.71
N SER A 213 -7.96 -7.54 11.28
CA SER A 213 -7.36 -6.20 11.26
C SER A 213 -7.07 -5.67 12.67
N ILE A 214 -7.99 -5.90 13.62
CA ILE A 214 -7.82 -5.56 15.03
C ILE A 214 -6.72 -6.42 15.63
N LEU A 215 -6.76 -7.74 15.45
CA LEU A 215 -5.72 -8.68 15.90
C LEU A 215 -4.35 -8.31 15.35
N LYS A 216 -4.23 -7.97 14.06
CA LYS A 216 -2.98 -7.53 13.44
C LYS A 216 -2.49 -6.20 13.99
N ARG A 217 -3.40 -5.29 14.36
CA ARG A 217 -3.05 -3.99 14.96
C ARG A 217 -2.61 -4.15 16.41
N LEU A 218 -3.29 -5.00 17.17
CA LEU A 218 -2.94 -5.35 18.54
C LEU A 218 -1.61 -6.10 18.57
N SER A 219 -1.43 -7.13 17.73
CA SER A 219 -0.18 -7.89 17.66
C SER A 219 1.00 -7.00 17.31
N ARG A 220 0.88 -6.11 16.31
CA ARG A 220 1.94 -5.16 15.98
C ARG A 220 2.28 -4.18 17.12
N LYS A 221 1.31 -3.84 17.98
CA LYS A 221 1.51 -2.92 19.10
C LYS A 221 2.02 -3.62 20.35
N ILE A 222 1.65 -4.88 20.58
CA ILE A 222 1.90 -5.61 21.83
C ILE A 222 3.10 -6.55 21.71
N LEU A 223 3.28 -7.21 20.56
CA LEU A 223 4.28 -8.27 20.39
C LEU A 223 5.70 -7.79 20.68
N LEU A 224 6.06 -6.59 20.19
CA LEU A 224 7.41 -6.06 20.35
C LEU A 224 7.68 -5.56 21.78
N PRO A 225 6.81 -4.77 22.44
CA PRO A 225 6.96 -4.50 23.88
C PRO A 225 6.98 -5.75 24.74
N LEU A 226 6.18 -6.77 24.41
CA LEU A 226 6.17 -8.04 25.14
C LEU A 226 7.49 -8.78 24.98
N LEU A 227 8.04 -8.82 23.76
CA LEU A 227 9.36 -9.39 23.50
C LEU A 227 10.47 -8.63 24.24
N ASP A 228 10.43 -7.31 24.24
CA ASP A 228 11.39 -6.50 24.99
C ASP A 228 11.29 -6.79 26.50
N PHE A 229 10.07 -6.85 27.04
CA PHE A 229 9.83 -7.19 28.43
C PHE A 229 10.41 -8.55 28.78
N THR A 230 10.12 -9.59 27.98
CA THR A 230 10.58 -10.94 28.24
C THR A 230 12.10 -11.04 28.19
N LEU A 231 12.74 -10.48 27.14
CA LEU A 231 14.19 -10.50 27.01
C LEU A 231 14.89 -9.79 28.17
N ILE A 232 14.40 -8.60 28.55
CA ILE A 232 14.96 -7.86 29.69
C ILE A 232 14.73 -8.65 30.98
N PHE A 233 13.52 -9.14 31.25
CA PHE A 233 13.20 -9.87 32.48
C PHE A 233 14.08 -11.12 32.66
N PHE A 234 14.22 -11.96 31.63
CA PHE A 234 15.09 -13.13 31.70
C PHE A 234 16.57 -12.76 31.87
N SER A 235 17.02 -11.64 31.28
CA SER A 235 18.40 -11.17 31.51
C SER A 235 18.66 -10.79 32.97
N PHE A 236 17.71 -10.15 33.65
CA PHE A 236 17.82 -9.83 35.07
C PHE A 236 17.78 -11.08 35.95
N ARG A 237 16.98 -12.09 35.57
CA ARG A 237 16.93 -13.37 36.28
C ARG A 237 18.30 -14.06 36.32
N TYR A 238 19.15 -13.80 35.32
CA TYR A 238 20.52 -14.29 35.25
C TYR A 238 21.54 -13.34 35.89
N ILE A 239 21.45 -12.04 35.63
CA ILE A 239 22.44 -11.04 36.09
C ILE A 239 22.38 -10.81 37.61
N ILE A 240 21.21 -10.81 38.22
CA ILE A 240 21.07 -10.51 39.65
C ILE A 240 21.79 -11.56 40.52
N PRO A 241 21.61 -12.88 40.32
CA PRO A 241 22.37 -13.90 41.04
C PRO A 241 23.89 -13.78 40.82
N LEU A 242 24.33 -13.49 39.59
CA LEU A 242 25.75 -13.29 39.30
C LEU A 242 26.34 -12.10 40.07
N TRP A 243 25.61 -10.99 40.09
CA TRP A 243 26.01 -9.81 40.86
C TRP A 243 26.00 -10.06 42.37
N GLY A 244 24.99 -10.79 42.86
CA GLY A 244 24.90 -11.22 44.25
C GLY A 244 26.11 -12.07 44.65
N ASN A 245 26.47 -13.05 43.82
CA ASN A 245 27.64 -13.89 44.05
C ASN A 245 28.95 -13.09 44.01
N TYR A 246 29.11 -12.22 43.01
CA TYR A 246 30.33 -11.41 42.86
C TYR A 246 30.53 -10.42 44.02
N LYS A 247 29.47 -9.75 44.47
CA LYS A 247 29.58 -8.67 45.47
C LYS A 247 29.44 -9.16 46.92
N PHE A 248 28.64 -10.20 47.15
CA PHE A 248 28.25 -10.66 48.49
C PHE A 248 28.53 -12.16 48.72
N GLY A 249 29.15 -12.86 47.76
CA GLY A 249 29.49 -14.28 47.89
C GLY A 249 28.28 -15.23 47.90
N SER A 250 27.07 -14.73 47.62
CA SER A 250 25.84 -15.54 47.61
C SER A 250 24.97 -15.21 46.40
N PRO A 251 24.68 -16.19 45.52
CA PRO A 251 23.77 -15.99 44.40
C PRO A 251 22.31 -15.74 44.84
N GLY A 252 21.97 -16.08 46.08
CA GLY A 252 20.66 -15.85 46.69
C GLY A 252 20.58 -14.61 47.58
N TYR A 253 21.59 -13.71 47.53
CA TYR A 253 21.62 -12.52 48.39
C TYR A 253 20.39 -11.61 48.23
N TYR A 254 19.89 -11.47 47.00
CA TYR A 254 18.71 -10.64 46.72
C TYR A 254 17.42 -11.45 46.87
N SER A 255 16.44 -10.86 47.56
CA SER A 255 15.17 -11.50 47.85
C SER A 255 14.34 -11.77 46.59
N SER A 256 13.40 -12.71 46.70
CA SER A 256 12.53 -13.09 45.58
C SER A 256 11.59 -11.95 45.15
N GLU A 257 11.23 -11.07 46.09
CA GLU A 257 10.41 -9.88 45.87
C GLU A 257 11.11 -8.89 44.94
N ILE A 258 12.43 -8.73 45.05
CA ILE A 258 13.20 -7.86 44.16
C ILE A 258 13.04 -8.34 42.70
N ILE A 259 13.23 -9.64 42.49
CA ILE A 259 13.20 -10.24 41.15
C ILE A 259 11.79 -10.29 40.57
N ASN A 260 10.78 -10.62 41.38
CA ASN A 260 9.42 -10.89 40.90
C ASN A 260 8.49 -9.68 40.94
N LEU A 261 8.81 -8.64 41.72
CA LEU A 261 7.99 -7.43 41.84
C LEU A 261 8.72 -6.19 41.32
N PHE A 262 9.89 -5.86 41.88
CA PHE A 262 10.58 -4.61 41.57
C PHE A 262 11.19 -4.59 40.17
N ILE A 263 11.82 -5.68 39.72
CA ILE A 263 12.39 -5.74 38.37
C ILE A 263 11.31 -5.61 37.28
N PRO A 264 10.20 -6.37 37.30
CA PRO A 264 9.08 -6.12 36.39
C PRO A 264 8.61 -4.67 36.39
N ALA A 265 8.49 -4.04 37.56
CA ALA A 265 8.10 -2.63 37.65
C ALA A 265 9.11 -1.70 36.96
N TYR A 266 10.41 -1.92 37.14
CA TYR A 266 11.46 -1.13 36.48
C TYR A 266 11.43 -1.31 34.95
N ILE A 267 11.24 -2.54 34.48
CA ILE A 267 11.08 -2.83 33.06
C ILE A 267 9.88 -2.07 32.50
N LEU A 268 8.72 -2.12 33.17
CA LEU A 268 7.54 -1.39 32.74
C LEU A 268 7.78 0.13 32.66
N ILE A 269 8.54 0.70 33.61
CA ILE A 269 8.91 2.12 33.57
C ILE A 269 9.80 2.43 32.36
N TRP A 270 10.85 1.64 32.10
CA TRP A 270 11.68 1.82 30.89
C TRP A 270 10.84 1.70 29.61
N LEU A 271 10.02 0.67 29.50
CA LEU A 271 9.19 0.45 28.31
C LEU A 271 8.14 1.55 28.12
N PHE A 272 7.62 2.13 29.21
CA PHE A 272 6.75 3.30 29.16
C PHE A 272 7.44 4.51 28.52
N PHE A 273 8.67 4.83 28.92
CA PHE A 273 9.43 5.92 28.28
C PHE A 273 9.82 5.62 26.84
N VAL A 274 10.12 4.36 26.51
CA VAL A 274 10.34 3.92 25.12
C VAL A 274 9.07 4.13 24.30
N LEU A 275 7.90 3.79 24.84
CA LEU A 275 6.60 4.02 24.20
C LEU A 275 6.33 5.51 23.96
N LEU A 276 6.52 6.36 24.97
CA LEU A 276 6.32 7.81 24.88
C LEU A 276 7.19 8.46 23.80
N ASN A 277 8.45 8.05 23.68
CA ASN A 277 9.39 8.57 22.68
C ASN A 277 9.24 7.92 21.29
N GLY A 278 8.32 6.98 21.13
CA GLY A 278 8.03 6.33 19.86
C GLY A 278 9.01 5.23 19.48
N GLY A 279 9.67 4.57 20.44
CA GLY A 279 10.58 3.43 20.22
C GLY A 279 9.91 2.16 19.69
N TYR A 280 8.59 2.19 19.49
CA TYR A 280 7.76 1.16 18.86
C TYR A 280 7.12 1.63 17.54
N GLN A 281 7.56 2.76 16.98
CA GLN A 281 7.13 3.23 15.66
C GLN A 281 7.95 2.53 14.56
N LYS A 282 7.41 2.45 13.33
CA LYS A 282 8.03 1.76 12.17
C LYS A 282 9.48 2.18 11.90
N TYR A 283 9.84 3.44 12.17
CA TYR A 283 11.19 3.95 12.03
C TYR A 283 11.70 4.36 13.42
N ILE A 284 12.73 3.67 13.89
CA ILE A 284 13.32 3.93 15.20
C ILE A 284 14.55 4.79 15.04
N ASN A 285 14.66 5.80 15.91
CA ASN A 285 15.85 6.63 16.00
C ASN A 285 16.65 6.19 17.24
N SER A 286 17.90 5.76 17.03
CA SER A 286 18.79 5.28 18.09
C SER A 286 18.98 6.31 19.21
N LYS A 287 19.07 7.61 18.87
CA LYS A 287 19.17 8.69 19.87
C LYS A 287 17.91 8.80 20.74
N LYS A 288 16.72 8.56 20.16
CA LYS A 288 15.46 8.56 20.93
C LYS A 288 15.37 7.35 21.86
N LEU A 289 15.82 6.18 21.40
CA LEU A 289 15.87 4.97 22.23
C LEU A 289 16.79 5.18 23.44
N PHE A 290 18.00 5.70 23.22
CA PHE A 290 18.94 6.03 24.30
C PHE A 290 18.34 7.00 25.32
N ARG A 291 17.76 8.12 24.86
CA ARG A 291 17.09 9.09 25.75
C ARG A 291 15.96 8.47 26.57
N SER A 292 15.19 7.57 25.97
CA SER A 292 14.08 6.88 26.66
C SER A 292 14.57 6.08 27.86
N ILE A 293 15.68 5.38 27.70
CA ILE A 293 16.28 4.56 28.75
C ILE A 293 16.84 5.46 29.85
N ILE A 294 17.52 6.56 29.50
CA ILE A 294 18.01 7.55 30.48
C ILE A 294 16.84 8.12 31.29
N TYR A 295 15.77 8.58 30.64
CA TYR A 295 14.60 9.13 31.35
C TYR A 295 13.92 8.09 32.24
N GLY A 296 13.76 6.85 31.76
CA GLY A 296 13.22 5.77 32.59
C GLY A 296 14.12 5.46 33.79
N SER A 297 15.44 5.50 33.63
CA SER A 297 16.40 5.26 34.71
C SER A 297 16.38 6.36 35.77
N ILE A 298 16.28 7.62 35.34
CA ILE A 298 16.09 8.76 36.25
C ILE A 298 14.77 8.60 37.02
N ALA A 299 13.68 8.25 36.34
CA ALA A 299 12.39 8.01 37.00
C ALA A 299 12.45 6.85 38.02
N ILE A 300 13.12 5.75 37.67
CA ILE A 300 13.35 4.62 38.59
C ILE A 300 14.17 5.08 39.80
N LEU A 301 15.23 5.86 39.62
CA LEU A 301 16.05 6.37 40.73
C LEU A 301 15.26 7.31 41.64
N ILE A 302 14.40 8.16 41.09
CA ILE A 302 13.51 9.03 41.87
C ILE A 302 12.54 8.17 42.69
N ILE A 303 11.82 7.23 42.06
CA ILE A 303 10.88 6.33 42.76
C ILE A 303 11.63 5.54 43.84
N TYR A 304 12.79 4.98 43.51
CA TYR A 304 13.65 4.24 44.42
C TYR A 304 14.09 5.09 45.62
N SER A 305 14.37 6.38 45.42
CA SER A 305 14.75 7.29 46.52
C SER A 305 13.61 7.54 47.51
N LEU A 306 12.36 7.44 47.06
CA LEU A 306 11.15 7.63 47.86
C LEU A 306 10.67 6.35 48.56
N LEU A 307 11.26 5.20 48.25
CA LEU A 307 10.89 3.94 48.90
C LEU A 307 11.40 3.87 50.35
N PRO A 308 10.66 3.21 51.26
CA PRO A 308 11.15 2.83 52.57
C PRO A 308 12.50 2.10 52.51
N GLU A 309 13.32 2.26 53.55
CA GLU A 309 14.70 1.75 53.55
C GLU A 309 14.83 0.25 53.29
N HIS A 310 13.90 -0.55 53.81
CA HIS A 310 13.87 -2.00 53.59
C HIS A 310 13.54 -2.42 52.15
N TYR A 311 13.00 -1.51 51.32
CA TYR A 311 12.80 -1.74 49.89
C TYR A 311 13.94 -1.16 49.02
N ARG A 312 14.91 -0.45 49.62
CA ARG A 312 16.06 0.11 48.91
C ARG A 312 17.24 -0.86 48.97
N PHE A 313 17.33 -1.74 47.99
CA PHE A 313 18.40 -2.74 47.90
C PHE A 313 19.72 -2.17 47.37
N SER A 314 19.87 -2.01 46.05
CA SER A 314 21.15 -1.62 45.44
C SER A 314 20.96 -0.74 44.21
N ARG A 315 21.48 0.49 44.28
CA ARG A 315 21.57 1.40 43.12
C ARG A 315 22.42 0.80 41.99
N ALA A 316 23.35 -0.10 42.32
CA ALA A 316 24.16 -0.80 41.31
C ALA A 316 23.29 -1.69 40.42
N ILE A 317 22.24 -2.34 40.94
CA ILE A 317 21.29 -3.13 40.13
C ILE A 317 20.54 -2.22 39.14
N ILE A 318 20.17 -1.01 39.55
CA ILE A 318 19.51 -0.05 38.66
C ILE A 318 20.46 0.38 37.53
N LEU A 319 21.73 0.65 37.85
CA LEU A 319 22.73 1.04 36.85
C LEU A 319 23.07 -0.10 35.88
N ILE A 320 23.36 -1.30 36.41
CA ILE A 320 23.59 -2.51 35.59
C ILE A 320 22.36 -2.76 34.71
N GLY A 321 21.18 -2.67 35.31
CA GLY A 321 19.91 -2.81 34.62
C GLY A 321 19.68 -1.83 33.49
N THR A 322 20.12 -0.57 33.67
CA THR A 322 20.07 0.47 32.65
C THR A 322 20.92 0.08 31.43
N VAL A 323 22.15 -0.38 31.68
CA VAL A 323 23.08 -0.80 30.62
C VAL A 323 22.55 -2.06 29.92
N THR A 324 22.11 -3.07 30.67
CA THR A 324 21.54 -4.29 30.13
C THR A 324 20.31 -4.02 29.26
N THR A 325 19.39 -3.17 29.73
CA THR A 325 18.21 -2.77 28.98
C THR A 325 18.59 -2.07 27.67
N PHE A 326 19.59 -1.19 27.70
CA PHE A 326 20.09 -0.55 26.49
C PHE A 326 20.64 -1.56 25.48
N VAL A 327 21.50 -2.47 25.92
CA VAL A 327 22.09 -3.50 25.05
C VAL A 327 21.02 -4.41 24.45
N ILE A 328 20.09 -4.92 25.27
CA ILE A 328 19.03 -5.82 24.81
C ILE A 328 18.12 -5.13 23.81
N LEU A 329 17.67 -3.91 24.10
CA LEU A 329 16.81 -3.17 23.17
C LEU A 329 17.56 -2.86 21.87
N TYR A 330 18.82 -2.46 21.93
CA TYR A 330 19.62 -2.17 20.74
C TYR A 330 19.83 -3.41 19.86
N LEU A 331 20.20 -4.54 20.47
CA LEU A 331 20.35 -5.83 19.77
C LEU A 331 19.01 -6.32 19.21
N SER A 332 17.92 -6.23 19.97
CA SER A 332 16.60 -6.63 19.47
C SER A 332 16.16 -5.81 18.25
N ARG A 333 16.52 -4.53 18.19
CA ARG A 333 16.29 -3.68 17.00
C ARG A 333 17.14 -4.08 15.80
N ILE A 334 18.42 -4.40 16.00
CA ILE A 334 19.29 -4.88 14.92
C ILE A 334 18.75 -6.21 14.36
N ILE A 335 18.47 -7.17 15.24
CA ILE A 335 17.96 -8.50 14.87
C ILE A 335 16.64 -8.37 14.11
N THR A 336 15.66 -7.63 14.64
CA THR A 336 14.37 -7.44 13.96
C THR A 336 14.51 -6.75 12.59
N SER A 337 15.47 -5.83 12.44
CA SER A 337 15.80 -5.19 11.16
C SER A 337 16.48 -6.14 10.17
N LEU A 338 17.37 -7.03 10.62
CA LEU A 338 18.09 -7.99 9.78
C LEU A 338 17.15 -9.05 9.20
N PHE A 339 16.22 -9.57 10.01
CA PHE A 339 15.25 -10.58 9.59
C PHE A 339 14.11 -10.00 8.72
N LYS A 340 14.17 -8.71 8.32
CA LYS A 340 13.13 -8.00 7.56
C LYS A 340 11.72 -8.25 8.12
N ILE A 341 11.63 -8.44 9.44
CA ILE A 341 10.34 -8.57 10.11
C ILE A 341 9.73 -7.18 9.95
N ASN A 342 8.67 -7.07 9.13
CA ASN A 342 8.00 -5.87 8.63
C ASN A 342 7.43 -4.90 9.71
N ILE A 343 7.97 -4.93 10.92
CA ILE A 343 7.59 -4.16 12.10
C ILE A 343 8.50 -2.93 12.21
N LEU A 344 9.80 -3.02 11.87
CA LEU A 344 10.77 -1.94 12.10
C LEU A 344 11.84 -1.84 10.99
N ASP A 345 12.19 -0.61 10.63
CA ASP A 345 13.33 -0.27 9.76
C ASP A 345 14.30 0.59 10.59
N PHE A 346 15.38 -0.03 11.08
CA PHE A 346 16.36 0.59 11.98
C PHE A 346 17.52 1.23 11.21
N MET A 347 17.80 0.76 10.00
CA MET A 347 18.67 1.42 9.05
C MET A 347 17.86 2.56 8.40
N GLY A 348 18.30 3.80 8.55
CA GLY A 348 17.59 4.97 8.00
C GLY A 348 17.24 4.83 6.52
N ARG A 349 16.38 5.73 6.00
CA ARG A 349 15.95 5.71 4.59
C ARG A 349 17.15 5.61 3.65
N LYS A 350 17.36 4.45 3.00
CA LYS A 350 18.32 4.34 1.90
C LYS A 350 17.94 5.38 0.84
N GLN A 351 18.90 6.23 0.48
CA GLN A 351 18.72 7.22 -0.59
C GLN A 351 18.45 6.46 -1.89
N GLN A 352 17.33 6.77 -2.54
CA GLN A 352 16.91 6.05 -3.75
C GLN A 352 17.79 6.45 -4.92
N LYS A 353 18.58 5.50 -5.42
CA LYS A 353 19.33 5.63 -6.67
C LYS A 353 18.33 5.74 -7.83
N THR A 354 18.40 6.84 -8.55
CA THR A 354 17.42 7.22 -9.57
C THR A 354 18.10 7.29 -10.93
N VAL A 355 17.43 6.77 -11.97
CA VAL A 355 17.80 7.02 -13.37
C VAL A 355 16.67 7.81 -14.02
N VAL A 356 17.02 8.73 -14.92
CA VAL A 356 16.05 9.54 -15.66
C VAL A 356 16.15 9.16 -17.13
N ILE A 357 15.00 8.93 -17.76
CA ILE A 357 14.92 8.65 -19.19
C ILE A 357 14.42 9.90 -19.89
N TYR A 358 15.23 10.40 -20.80
CA TYR A 358 15.25 11.79 -21.23
C TYR A 358 15.92 11.92 -22.60
N GLU A 359 15.33 12.69 -23.52
CA GLU A 359 15.95 13.06 -24.80
C GLU A 359 16.44 14.51 -24.72
N ALA A 360 17.75 14.74 -24.86
CA ALA A 360 18.34 16.06 -24.65
C ALA A 360 17.91 17.12 -25.65
N ASP A 361 17.60 16.72 -26.88
CA ASP A 361 17.27 17.66 -27.96
C ASP A 361 15.94 18.41 -27.72
N ASN A 362 15.10 17.94 -26.79
CA ASN A 362 13.73 18.44 -26.60
C ASN A 362 13.54 19.37 -25.39
N HIS A 363 14.53 19.52 -24.51
CA HIS A 363 14.28 20.09 -23.17
C HIS A 363 15.45 20.93 -22.63
N ASP A 364 15.07 22.04 -21.96
CA ASP A 364 15.91 23.11 -21.41
C ASP A 364 16.69 22.67 -20.14
N ASP A 365 17.83 23.30 -19.84
CA ASP A 365 18.72 22.99 -18.70
C ASP A 365 17.97 22.97 -17.35
N LYS A 366 16.89 23.76 -17.27
CA LYS A 366 15.98 23.85 -16.11
C LYS A 366 15.37 22.52 -15.67
N LEU A 367 15.10 21.59 -16.59
CA LEU A 367 14.56 20.28 -16.22
C LEU A 367 15.65 19.41 -15.56
N SER A 368 16.90 19.54 -16.00
CA SER A 368 18.06 18.88 -15.37
C SER A 368 18.23 19.37 -13.94
N ASP A 369 18.25 20.69 -13.75
CA ASP A 369 18.36 21.32 -12.44
C ASP A 369 17.23 20.90 -11.49
N PHE A 370 16.00 20.80 -12.02
CA PHE A 370 14.85 20.33 -11.24
C PHE A 370 15.06 18.91 -10.71
N PHE A 371 15.57 18.01 -11.55
CA PHE A 371 15.79 16.63 -11.13
C PHE A 371 16.96 16.52 -10.15
N GLU A 372 18.07 17.19 -10.41
CA GLU A 372 19.30 17.10 -9.60
C GLU A 372 19.07 17.65 -8.18
N ASN A 373 18.26 18.70 -8.04
CA ASN A 373 17.88 19.25 -6.75
C ASN A 373 16.90 18.36 -5.94
N LYS A 374 16.11 17.51 -6.60
CA LYS A 374 15.07 16.69 -5.93
C LYS A 374 15.44 15.22 -5.75
N PHE A 375 16.31 14.68 -6.60
CA PHE A 375 16.56 13.25 -6.68
C PHE A 375 18.06 12.95 -6.69
N ASN A 376 18.42 11.81 -6.12
CA ASN A 376 19.78 11.27 -6.25
C ASN A 376 19.90 10.57 -7.61
N ILE A 377 20.25 11.33 -8.64
CA ILE A 377 20.39 10.85 -10.02
C ILE A 377 21.75 10.17 -10.17
N ILE A 378 21.74 8.94 -10.65
CA ILE A 378 22.94 8.18 -11.03
C ILE A 378 23.33 8.47 -12.48
N GLY A 379 22.35 8.76 -13.34
CA GLY A 379 22.58 9.24 -14.69
C GLY A 379 21.33 9.19 -15.56
N TYR A 380 21.53 9.42 -16.86
CA TYR A 380 20.49 9.60 -17.86
C TYR A 380 20.51 8.50 -18.92
N LEU A 381 19.34 8.12 -19.42
CA LEU A 381 19.15 7.18 -20.53
C LEU A 381 18.36 7.84 -21.66
N SER A 382 18.67 7.49 -22.90
CA SER A 382 17.98 7.99 -24.11
C SER A 382 17.90 6.89 -25.17
N LYS A 383 17.06 7.07 -26.19
CA LYS A 383 17.00 6.22 -27.38
C LYS A 383 18.14 6.52 -28.34
N LYS A 384 18.53 7.80 -28.44
CA LYS A 384 19.66 8.23 -29.26
C LYS A 384 20.92 8.34 -28.41
N THR A 385 22.09 8.12 -29.02
CA THR A 385 23.36 8.46 -28.39
C THR A 385 23.36 9.94 -28.03
N ASN A 386 23.65 10.24 -26.78
CA ASN A 386 23.50 11.57 -26.21
C ASN A 386 24.83 12.01 -25.61
N THR A 387 25.17 13.30 -25.76
CA THR A 387 26.41 13.92 -25.27
C THR A 387 26.29 14.47 -23.85
N LYS A 388 25.12 14.33 -23.21
CA LYS A 388 24.88 14.81 -21.85
C LYS A 388 25.85 14.17 -20.83
N VAL A 389 26.29 14.98 -19.87
CA VAL A 389 27.07 14.53 -18.72
C VAL A 389 26.27 13.46 -17.94
N ASN A 390 26.94 12.36 -17.55
CA ASN A 390 26.34 11.19 -16.89
C ASN A 390 25.34 10.38 -17.74
N TYR A 391 25.52 10.34 -19.06
CA TYR A 391 24.83 9.37 -19.92
C TYR A 391 25.26 7.93 -19.60
N LEU A 392 24.29 7.08 -19.24
CA LEU A 392 24.54 5.68 -18.86
C LEU A 392 24.32 4.69 -20.01
N GLY A 393 23.68 5.12 -21.11
CA GLY A 393 23.45 4.29 -22.27
C GLY A 393 22.02 4.32 -22.79
N ASN A 394 21.74 3.38 -23.71
CA ASN A 394 20.47 3.32 -24.40
C ASN A 394 19.32 2.82 -23.50
N PHE A 395 18.13 3.40 -23.63
CA PHE A 395 16.91 2.99 -22.91
C PHE A 395 16.59 1.48 -23.04
N SER A 396 16.88 0.86 -24.18
CA SER A 396 16.68 -0.59 -24.39
C SER A 396 17.45 -1.47 -23.38
N ARG A 397 18.56 -0.95 -22.83
CA ARG A 397 19.39 -1.63 -21.83
C ARG A 397 18.99 -1.36 -20.38
N LEU A 398 17.83 -0.74 -20.17
CA LEU A 398 17.33 -0.42 -18.83
C LEU A 398 17.37 -1.62 -17.85
N PRO A 399 17.01 -2.86 -18.23
CA PRO A 399 17.07 -4.00 -17.33
C PRO A 399 18.49 -4.28 -16.79
N GLU A 400 19.51 -4.22 -17.66
CA GLU A 400 20.91 -4.43 -17.26
C GLU A 400 21.42 -3.28 -16.38
N ILE A 401 21.07 -2.04 -16.73
CA ILE A 401 21.50 -0.84 -16.02
C ILE A 401 20.91 -0.80 -14.60
N ILE A 402 19.66 -1.23 -14.44
CA ILE A 402 19.04 -1.38 -13.12
C ILE A 402 19.84 -2.34 -12.24
N ASP A 403 20.25 -3.49 -12.79
CA ASP A 403 20.98 -4.51 -12.04
C ASP A 403 22.40 -4.09 -11.70
N PHE A 404 23.10 -3.43 -12.63
CA PHE A 404 24.47 -2.98 -12.46
C PHE A 404 24.57 -1.87 -11.41
N TYR A 405 23.80 -0.79 -11.57
CA TYR A 405 23.86 0.37 -10.67
C TYR A 405 23.02 0.21 -9.38
N LYS A 406 22.22 -0.86 -9.29
CA LYS A 406 21.22 -1.10 -8.23
C LYS A 406 20.22 0.05 -8.15
N ILE A 407 19.67 0.42 -9.30
CA ILE A 407 18.67 1.47 -9.42
C ILE A 407 17.40 1.06 -8.66
N SER A 408 16.79 2.03 -7.97
CA SER A 408 15.57 1.85 -7.18
C SER A 408 14.41 2.71 -7.67
N ARG A 409 14.69 3.69 -8.54
CA ARG A 409 13.69 4.56 -9.16
C ARG A 409 14.04 4.85 -10.62
N VAL A 410 13.02 4.84 -11.47
CA VAL A 410 13.10 5.27 -12.87
C VAL A 410 12.11 6.42 -13.07
N ILE A 411 12.56 7.51 -13.70
CA ILE A 411 11.73 8.66 -14.06
C ILE A 411 11.63 8.70 -15.59
N TYR A 412 10.42 8.72 -16.12
CA TYR A 412 10.14 8.93 -17.54
C TYR A 412 9.70 10.37 -17.77
N VAL A 413 10.26 11.04 -18.77
CA VAL A 413 9.77 12.34 -19.24
C VAL A 413 8.82 12.12 -20.41
N LEU A 414 7.57 12.55 -20.27
CA LEU A 414 6.54 12.39 -21.30
C LEU A 414 6.81 13.39 -22.44
N GLY A 415 6.76 12.91 -23.69
CA GLY A 415 7.13 13.67 -24.89
C GLY A 415 8.39 13.13 -25.56
N ASP A 416 9.33 12.63 -24.75
CA ASP A 416 10.56 11.98 -25.23
C ASP A 416 10.37 10.49 -25.53
N ILE A 417 9.51 9.85 -24.74
CA ILE A 417 9.18 8.43 -24.83
C ILE A 417 7.66 8.29 -24.92
N SER A 418 7.21 7.37 -25.76
CA SER A 418 5.80 7.05 -25.90
C SER A 418 5.28 6.31 -24.66
N THR A 419 4.00 6.46 -24.39
CA THR A 419 3.33 5.75 -23.31
C THR A 419 3.41 4.24 -23.48
N THR A 420 3.28 3.75 -24.72
CA THR A 420 3.51 2.33 -25.07
C THR A 420 4.88 1.84 -24.61
N GLU A 421 5.94 2.61 -24.87
CA GLU A 421 7.31 2.26 -24.46
C GLU A 421 7.49 2.30 -22.94
N ILE A 422 6.89 3.28 -22.26
CA ILE A 422 6.88 3.37 -20.80
C ILE A 422 6.23 2.11 -20.21
N ILE A 423 5.05 1.73 -20.71
CA ILE A 423 4.30 0.57 -20.25
C ILE A 423 5.08 -0.73 -20.48
N ASN A 424 5.66 -0.91 -21.67
CA ASN A 424 6.47 -2.09 -22.00
C ASN A 424 7.72 -2.20 -21.13
N SER A 425 8.39 -1.09 -20.87
CA SER A 425 9.52 -1.03 -19.95
C SER A 425 9.12 -1.39 -18.52
N MET A 426 8.04 -0.78 -17.99
CA MET A 426 7.51 -1.10 -16.67
C MET A 426 7.15 -2.59 -16.53
N LEU A 427 6.53 -3.19 -17.55
CA LEU A 427 6.23 -4.62 -17.59
C LEU A 427 7.50 -5.48 -17.51
N THR A 428 8.54 -5.10 -18.26
CA THR A 428 9.81 -5.81 -18.35
C THR A 428 10.55 -5.84 -17.01
N VAL A 429 10.54 -4.71 -16.29
CA VAL A 429 11.27 -4.56 -15.02
C VAL A 429 10.38 -4.67 -13.77
N SER A 430 9.11 -5.03 -13.92
CA SER A 430 8.11 -5.14 -12.84
C SER A 430 8.57 -6.01 -11.65
N LYS A 431 9.35 -7.07 -11.90
CA LYS A 431 9.86 -7.97 -10.84
C LYS A 431 11.06 -7.40 -10.07
N LYS A 432 11.64 -6.27 -10.48
CA LYS A 432 12.85 -5.68 -9.91
C LYS A 432 12.58 -4.69 -8.77
N ASN A 433 11.33 -4.57 -8.30
CA ASN A 433 10.89 -3.67 -7.20
C ASN A 433 11.36 -2.22 -7.40
N ILE A 434 11.04 -1.67 -8.57
CA ILE A 434 11.40 -0.32 -8.99
C ILE A 434 10.22 0.64 -8.74
N ALA A 435 10.53 1.83 -8.24
CA ALA A 435 9.57 2.93 -8.21
C ALA A 435 9.59 3.67 -9.55
N PHE A 436 8.43 3.90 -10.16
CA PHE A 436 8.35 4.67 -11.39
C PHE A 436 7.77 6.06 -11.12
N LYS A 437 8.17 7.04 -11.91
CA LYS A 437 7.54 8.36 -12.00
C LYS A 437 7.43 8.75 -13.47
N ILE A 438 6.35 9.42 -13.85
CA ILE A 438 6.17 10.01 -15.18
C ILE A 438 6.07 11.52 -14.96
N VAL A 439 6.88 12.28 -15.67
CA VAL A 439 6.91 13.73 -15.57
C VAL A 439 6.37 14.31 -16.85
N LEU A 440 5.35 15.16 -16.74
CA LEU A 440 4.90 15.97 -17.85
C LEU A 440 5.63 17.32 -17.80
N PRO A 441 6.46 17.64 -18.82
CA PRO A 441 6.96 18.99 -19.01
C PRO A 441 5.77 19.91 -19.31
N ALA A 442 5.65 21.02 -18.59
CA ALA A 442 4.56 21.97 -18.83
C ALA A 442 4.71 22.59 -20.23
N LYS A 443 3.58 22.70 -20.96
CA LYS A 443 3.53 23.36 -22.27
C LYS A 443 3.64 24.89 -22.21
N SER A 444 3.54 25.52 -21.03
CA SER A 444 3.63 26.98 -20.88
C SER A 444 4.84 27.39 -20.02
N ILE A 445 5.73 28.16 -20.64
CA ILE A 445 7.02 28.66 -20.13
C ILE A 445 6.88 29.63 -18.93
N THR A 446 5.66 30.01 -18.53
CA THR A 446 5.45 31.10 -17.55
C THR A 446 5.33 30.67 -16.09
N ASP A 447 5.27 29.39 -15.78
CA ASP A 447 5.29 28.90 -14.39
C ASP A 447 6.28 27.73 -14.28
N ASN A 448 7.16 27.78 -13.27
CA ASN A 448 8.14 26.72 -12.90
C ASN A 448 7.47 25.40 -12.42
N ASN A 449 6.38 24.97 -13.05
CA ASN A 449 5.52 23.88 -12.61
C ASN A 449 5.70 22.65 -13.50
N PHE A 450 6.59 21.74 -13.11
CA PHE A 450 6.60 20.37 -13.65
C PHE A 450 5.53 19.53 -12.96
N LEU A 451 4.64 18.91 -13.73
CA LEU A 451 3.67 17.98 -13.17
C LEU A 451 4.32 16.60 -13.05
N ILE A 452 4.73 16.26 -11.84
CA ILE A 452 5.18 14.89 -11.54
C ILE A 452 3.93 14.06 -11.28
N ILE A 453 3.68 13.08 -12.15
CA ILE A 453 2.79 11.97 -11.85
C ILE A 453 3.62 10.90 -11.14
N ASP A 454 3.41 10.77 -9.84
CA ASP A 454 4.01 9.69 -9.07
C ASP A 454 3.31 8.37 -9.41
N VAL A 455 4.02 7.55 -10.18
CA VAL A 455 3.56 6.23 -10.65
C VAL A 455 3.73 5.20 -9.52
N GLY A 456 3.75 5.56 -8.25
CA GLY A 456 3.80 4.57 -7.17
C GLY A 456 4.11 5.12 -5.78
N GLU A 457 3.19 4.87 -4.85
CA GLU A 457 3.11 5.40 -3.48
C GLU A 457 2.99 6.93 -3.42
N HIS A 458 1.73 7.38 -3.32
CA HIS A 458 1.30 8.77 -3.26
C HIS A 458 1.47 9.53 -4.56
N ALA A 459 0.50 9.37 -5.45
CA ALA A 459 0.22 10.37 -6.49
C ALA A 459 -0.27 11.65 -5.80
N GLU A 460 0.63 12.40 -5.17
CA GLU A 460 0.36 13.80 -4.91
C GLU A 460 0.47 14.52 -6.25
N ILE A 461 -0.67 14.90 -6.83
CA ILE A 461 -0.72 16.01 -7.78
C ILE A 461 -0.31 17.25 -7.00
N ASN A 462 0.99 17.45 -6.81
CA ASN A 462 1.54 18.62 -6.14
C ASN A 462 1.49 19.79 -7.11
N SER A 463 0.28 20.34 -7.31
CA SER A 463 0.14 21.73 -7.69
C SER A 463 0.16 22.58 -6.41
N LYS A 464 1.23 23.40 -6.27
CA LYS A 464 1.48 24.43 -5.25
C LYS A 464 2.18 24.05 -3.93
N LEU A 465 3.46 24.43 -3.89
CA LEU A 465 4.12 25.41 -3.01
C LEU A 465 3.55 25.68 -1.60
N ASN A 466 4.46 25.57 -0.62
CA ASN A 466 4.45 26.21 0.71
C ASN A 466 3.19 26.10 1.56
N LYS A 467 3.11 25.06 2.41
CA LYS A 467 2.54 25.21 3.76
C LYS A 467 3.39 24.50 4.83
N SER A 468 3.87 25.33 5.75
CA SER A 468 4.61 25.08 6.98
C SER A 468 4.31 23.75 7.69
N THR A 469 5.35 22.94 7.84
CA THR A 469 5.42 21.81 8.76
C THR A 469 5.49 22.28 10.20
N ASP A 470 4.34 22.47 10.87
CA ASP A 470 4.38 22.59 12.34
C ASP A 470 3.18 22.00 13.11
N ASN A 471 2.18 21.43 12.44
CA ASN A 471 0.96 20.94 13.12
C ASN A 471 0.89 19.42 13.40
N LYS A 472 2.02 18.70 13.34
CA LYS A 472 2.04 17.23 13.58
C LYS A 472 2.22 16.83 15.04
N LEU A 473 2.77 17.69 15.91
CA LEU A 473 2.99 17.33 17.32
C LEU A 473 1.72 17.50 18.19
N ARG A 474 0.95 18.58 18.00
CA ARG A 474 -0.28 18.85 18.77
C ARG A 474 -1.42 17.85 18.52
N LYS A 475 -1.49 17.24 17.32
CA LYS A 475 -2.51 16.21 17.01
C LYS A 475 -2.28 14.87 17.73
N LYS A 476 -1.05 14.52 18.15
CA LYS A 476 -0.77 13.23 18.80
C LYS A 476 -1.27 13.17 20.25
N ILE A 477 -1.23 14.28 20.98
CA ILE A 477 -1.67 14.34 22.39
C ILE A 477 -3.21 14.32 22.47
N PHE A 478 -3.91 14.98 21.54
CA PHE A 478 -5.38 15.00 21.50
C PHE A 478 -6.03 13.68 21.06
N THR A 479 -5.29 12.79 20.40
CA THR A 479 -5.86 11.51 19.89
C THR A 479 -5.97 10.45 20.99
N ILE A 480 -5.18 10.54 22.05
CA ILE A 480 -5.24 9.60 23.19
C ILE A 480 -6.47 9.88 24.06
N PHE A 481 -6.81 11.15 24.29
CA PHE A 481 -8.02 11.52 25.06
C PHE A 481 -9.33 11.21 24.32
N LYS A 482 -9.36 11.27 22.99
CA LYS A 482 -10.54 10.87 22.19
C LYS A 482 -10.79 9.36 22.16
N PHE A 483 -9.79 8.53 22.47
CA PHE A 483 -9.95 7.08 22.51
C PHE A 483 -10.74 6.62 23.74
N PHE A 484 -10.59 7.28 24.88
CA PHE A 484 -11.33 6.95 26.11
C PHE A 484 -12.77 7.49 26.13
N LYS A 485 -13.04 8.62 25.48
CA LYS A 485 -14.39 9.22 25.43
C LYS A 485 -15.36 8.53 24.46
N LYS A 486 -14.96 7.41 23.84
CA LYS A 486 -15.77 6.65 22.87
C LYS A 486 -16.04 5.21 23.33
N ILE A 487 -15.59 4.86 24.53
CA ILE A 487 -15.78 3.55 25.19
C ILE A 487 -16.72 3.68 26.41
N VAL A 488 -17.03 4.91 26.84
CA VAL A 488 -18.26 5.25 27.58
C VAL A 488 -19.23 5.83 26.57
#